data_AF-A0ABD4SBA1-F1
#
_entry.id   AF-A0ABD4SBA1-F1
#
_cell.length_a   1.000
_cell.length_b   1.000
_cell.length_c   1.000
_cell.angle_alpha   90.00
_cell.angle_beta   90.00
_cell.angle_gamma   90.00
#
_symmetry.space_group_name_H-M   'P 1'
#
loop_
_entity.id
_entity.type
_entity.pdbx_description
1 polymer ?
#
loop_
_entity_poly.entity_id
_entity_poly.type
_entity_poly.pdbx_seq_one_letter_code
_entity_poly.pdbx_strand_id
1 'polypeptide(L)'
;MNFWNGLFLLFGIIFIIGNAIKGLTKHKFNYFRESYFNKLELKYGSIDREKAIKLEMFYQYLLGLEYIIMGLLIRKFDTAIISVILVSIVTIISYYLIRRKYITV
;
A
#
# COMPACT_ATOMS: atom_id res chain seq x y z
N MET A 1 -9.39 0.77 -25.27
CA MET A 1 -9.13 0.68 -23.81
C MET A 1 -10.46 0.37 -23.14
N ASN A 2 -10.57 -0.73 -22.40
CA ASN A 2 -11.86 -1.09 -21.78
C ASN A 2 -12.15 -0.17 -20.59
N PHE A 3 -13.44 0.00 -20.24
CA PHE A 3 -13.86 0.81 -19.10
C PHE A 3 -13.08 0.47 -17.81
N TRP A 4 -12.88 -0.83 -17.57
CA TRP A 4 -12.11 -1.35 -16.42
C TRP A 4 -10.65 -0.92 -16.42
N ASN A 5 -10.00 -0.86 -17.59
CA ASN A 5 -8.63 -0.37 -17.70
C ASN A 5 -8.52 1.09 -17.25
N GLY A 6 -9.47 1.92 -17.68
CA GLY A 6 -9.56 3.32 -17.27
C GLY A 6 -9.76 3.46 -15.77
N LEU A 7 -10.65 2.65 -15.18
CA LEU A 7 -10.86 2.64 -13.73
C LEU A 7 -9.60 2.26 -12.95
N PHE A 8 -8.90 1.19 -13.34
CA PHE A 8 -7.68 0.77 -12.65
C PHE A 8 -6.57 1.83 -12.76
N LEU A 9 -6.39 2.45 -13.93
CA LEU A 9 -5.44 3.56 -14.09
C LEU A 9 -5.80 4.74 -13.19
N LEU A 10 -7.08 5.11 -13.14
CA LEU A 10 -7.55 6.22 -12.34
C LEU A 10 -7.35 5.95 -10.84
N PHE A 11 -7.65 4.73 -10.36
CA PHE A 11 -7.35 4.33 -8.99
C PHE A 11 -5.85 4.39 -8.69
N GLY A 12 -5.01 3.84 -9.57
CA GLY A 12 -3.56 3.87 -9.40
C GLY A 12 -3.01 5.29 -9.30
N ILE A 13 -3.46 6.20 -10.17
CA ILE A 13 -3.09 7.62 -10.14
C ILE A 13 -3.55 8.28 -8.84
N ILE A 14 -4.80 8.06 -8.41
CA ILE A 14 -5.32 8.60 -7.14
C ILE A 14 -4.50 8.10 -5.95
N PHE A 15 -4.13 6.82 -5.91
CA PHE A 15 -3.29 6.28 -4.85
C PHE A 15 -1.90 6.93 -4.83
N ILE A 16 -1.25 7.09 -5.99
CA ILE A 16 0.07 7.72 -6.07
C ILE A 16 0.02 9.19 -5.65
N ILE A 17 -0.92 9.97 -6.20
CA ILE A 17 -1.07 11.39 -5.88
C ILE A 17 -1.44 11.56 -4.41
N GLY A 18 -2.40 10.78 -3.91
CA GLY A 18 -2.79 10.77 -2.51
C GLY A 18 -1.59 10.51 -1.60
N ASN A 19 -0.78 9.50 -1.90
CA ASN A 19 0.43 9.18 -1.14
C ASN A 19 1.52 10.26 -1.25
N ALA A 20 1.68 10.88 -2.41
CA ALA A 20 2.61 11.99 -2.58
C ALA A 20 2.23 13.19 -1.71
N ILE A 21 0.95 13.57 -1.71
CA ILE A 21 0.41 14.64 -0.86
C ILE A 21 0.63 14.29 0.62
N LYS A 22 0.35 13.04 1.02
CA LYS A 22 0.58 12.55 2.37
C LYS A 22 2.05 12.61 2.78
N GLY A 23 2.96 12.23 1.89
CA GLY A 23 4.41 12.32 2.12
C GLY A 23 4.86 13.77 2.35
N LEU A 24 4.35 14.71 1.55
CA LEU A 24 4.63 16.14 1.71
C LEU A 24 4.04 16.73 3.01
N THR A 25 2.92 16.19 3.49
CA THR A 25 2.26 16.62 4.73
C THR A 25 2.69 15.86 5.99
N LYS A 26 3.65 14.92 5.88
CA LYS A 26 4.15 14.04 6.95
C LYS A 26 4.57 14.79 8.23
N HIS A 27 5.10 16.00 8.11
CA HIS A 27 5.49 16.84 9.25
C HIS A 27 4.35 17.64 9.87
N LYS A 28 3.28 17.90 9.12
CA LYS A 28 2.21 18.85 9.49
C LYS A 28 0.98 18.15 10.06
N PHE A 29 0.76 16.90 9.67
CA PHE A 29 -0.30 16.04 10.20
C PHE A 29 0.35 14.75 10.71
N ASN A 30 0.13 14.45 11.99
CA ASN A 30 0.63 13.25 12.67
C ASN A 30 0.02 11.99 12.00
N TYR A 31 0.65 11.55 10.90
CA TYR A 31 0.03 10.76 9.82
C TYR A 31 -0.55 9.43 10.31
N PHE A 32 0.17 8.77 11.21
CA PHE A 32 -0.35 7.65 11.97
C PHE A 32 -0.70 8.14 13.37
N ARG A 33 -1.98 7.99 13.73
CA ARG A 33 -2.47 8.26 15.08
C ARG A 33 -1.59 7.47 16.07
N GLU A 34 -1.22 8.05 17.21
CA GLU A 34 -0.46 7.33 18.25
C GLU A 34 -1.07 5.97 18.60
N SER A 35 -2.40 5.86 18.56
CA SER A 35 -3.11 4.59 18.74
C SER A 35 -2.67 3.47 17.78
N TYR A 36 -2.21 3.79 16.57
CA TYR A 36 -1.67 2.82 15.61
C TYR A 36 -0.30 2.31 16.06
N PHE A 37 0.60 3.21 16.47
CA PHE A 37 1.90 2.81 17.01
C PHE A 37 1.77 2.05 18.34
N ASN A 38 0.86 2.48 19.22
CA ASN A 38 0.61 1.77 20.47
C ASN A 38 0.12 0.33 20.21
N LYS A 39 -0.75 0.12 19.21
CA LYS A 39 -1.17 -1.25 18.81
C LYS A 39 -0.01 -2.08 18.25
N LEU A 40 0.88 -1.46 17.49
CA LEU A 40 2.07 -2.11 16.96
C LEU A 40 3.06 -2.50 18.07
N GLU A 41 3.32 -1.58 19.00
CA GLU A 41 4.20 -1.79 20.15
C GLU A 41 3.65 -2.88 21.08
N LEU A 42 2.33 -2.89 21.31
CA LEU A 42 1.66 -3.97 22.06
C LEU A 42 1.82 -5.35 21.39
N LYS A 43 1.87 -5.40 20.05
CA LYS A 43 1.95 -6.67 19.31
C LYS A 43 3.37 -7.17 19.11
N TYR A 44 4.32 -6.27 18.88
CA TYR A 44 5.68 -6.61 18.45
C TYR A 44 6.78 -6.17 19.44
N GLY A 45 6.44 -5.45 20.51
CA GLY A 45 7.41 -4.92 21.48
C GLY A 45 7.99 -3.57 21.04
N SER A 46 9.30 -3.38 21.25
CA SER A 46 9.99 -2.17 20.80
C SER A 46 10.00 -2.10 19.28
N ILE A 47 9.44 -1.04 18.71
CA ILE A 47 9.40 -0.82 17.27
C ILE A 47 10.11 0.49 16.88
N ASP A 48 10.71 0.48 15.71
CA ASP A 48 11.19 1.66 15.03
C ASP A 48 10.00 2.30 14.27
N ARG A 49 9.46 3.38 14.84
CA ARG A 49 8.31 4.10 14.26
C ARG A 49 8.63 4.67 12.88
N GLU A 50 9.88 5.07 12.60
CA GLU A 50 10.26 5.62 11.30
C GLU A 50 10.27 4.53 10.24
N LYS A 51 10.81 3.34 10.55
CA LYS A 51 10.73 2.17 9.67
C LYS A 51 9.28 1.75 9.45
N ALA A 52 8.44 1.76 10.47
CA ALA A 52 7.02 1.45 10.32
C ALA A 52 6.32 2.41 9.33
N ILE A 53 6.57 3.72 9.43
CA ILE A 53 6.00 4.70 8.49
C ILE A 53 6.54 4.48 7.08
N LYS A 54 7.85 4.26 6.91
CA LYS A 54 8.47 3.98 5.61
C LYS A 54 7.85 2.75 4.95
N LEU A 55 7.66 1.67 5.71
CA LEU A 55 7.06 0.43 5.21
C LEU A 55 5.62 0.66 4.76
N GLU A 56 4.82 1.36 5.55
CA GLU A 56 3.43 1.69 5.19
C GLU A 56 3.34 2.52 3.92
N MET A 57 4.17 3.56 3.79
CA MET A 57 4.21 4.37 2.57
C MET A 57 4.64 3.53 1.37
N PHE A 58 5.64 2.65 1.52
CA PHE A 58 6.09 1.76 0.45
C PHE A 58 4.96 0.87 -0.06
N TYR A 59 4.22 0.21 0.84
CA TYR A 59 3.11 -0.66 0.42
C TYR A 59 1.95 0.12 -0.19
N GLN A 60 1.69 1.35 0.24
CA GLN A 60 0.68 2.20 -0.40
C GLN A 60 1.10 2.61 -1.83
N TYR A 61 2.39 2.88 -2.08
CA TYR A 61 2.89 3.12 -3.44
C TYR A 61 2.88 1.86 -4.29
N LEU A 62 3.25 0.71 -3.72
CA LEU A 62 3.21 -0.58 -4.39
C LEU A 62 1.80 -0.90 -4.89
N LEU A 63 0.77 -0.71 -4.06
CA LEU A 63 -0.64 -0.87 -4.45
C LEU A 63 -1.03 0.08 -5.59
N GLY A 64 -0.62 1.35 -5.54
CA GLY A 64 -0.89 2.30 -6.62
C GLY A 64 -0.26 1.86 -7.95
N LEU A 65 0.97 1.35 -7.90
CA LEU A 65 1.69 0.83 -9.05
C LEU A 65 1.06 -0.46 -9.60
N GLU A 66 0.62 -1.37 -8.74
CA GLU A 66 -0.13 -2.57 -9.12
C GLU A 66 -1.38 -2.20 -9.95
N TYR A 67 -2.17 -1.24 -9.48
CA TYR A 67 -3.35 -0.76 -10.21
C TYR A 67 -3.01 -0.15 -11.57
N ILE A 68 -1.89 0.58 -11.70
CA ILE A 68 -1.44 1.12 -12.99
C ILE A 68 -1.07 -0.02 -13.94
N ILE A 69 -0.25 -0.97 -13.50
CA ILE A 69 0.17 -2.13 -14.30
C ILE A 69 -1.06 -2.92 -14.77
N MET A 70 -2.02 -3.14 -13.86
CA MET A 70 -3.28 -3.77 -14.17
C MET A 70 -4.04 -3.02 -15.27
N GLY A 71 -4.24 -1.71 -15.11
CA GLY A 71 -4.93 -0.90 -16.11
C GLY A 71 -4.25 -0.87 -17.49
N LEU A 72 -2.91 -0.99 -17.54
CA LEU A 72 -2.16 -1.06 -18.79
C LEU A 72 -2.19 -2.43 -19.46
N LEU A 73 -2.05 -3.52 -18.69
CA LEU A 73 -1.77 -4.85 -19.24
C LEU A 73 -3.01 -5.74 -19.38
N ILE A 74 -4.06 -5.48 -18.62
CA ILE A 74 -5.26 -6.32 -18.63
C ILE A 74 -6.07 -6.06 -19.89
N ARG A 75 -6.25 -7.08 -20.72
CA ARG A 75 -7.09 -7.01 -21.94
C ARG A 75 -8.48 -7.63 -21.75
N LYS A 76 -8.60 -8.64 -20.90
CA LYS A 76 -9.86 -9.38 -20.62
C LYS A 76 -10.26 -9.20 -19.16
N PHE A 77 -11.56 -9.00 -18.92
CA PHE A 77 -12.09 -8.73 -17.59
C PHE A 77 -11.94 -9.90 -16.62
N ASP A 78 -12.13 -11.14 -17.07
CA ASP A 78 -11.99 -12.32 -16.21
C ASP A 78 -10.56 -12.49 -15.68
N THR A 79 -9.58 -12.30 -16.57
CA THR A 79 -8.16 -12.30 -16.17
C THR A 79 -7.83 -11.13 -15.25
N ALA A 80 -8.57 -10.01 -15.36
CA ALA A 80 -8.41 -8.85 -14.49
C ALA A 80 -8.73 -9.20 -13.05
N ILE A 81 -9.92 -9.76 -12.83
CA ILE A 81 -10.42 -10.10 -11.49
C ILE A 81 -9.48 -11.10 -10.83
N ILE A 82 -9.10 -12.16 -11.56
CA ILE A 82 -8.20 -13.19 -11.04
C ILE A 82 -6.85 -12.58 -10.66
N SER A 83 -6.29 -11.69 -11.51
CA SER A 83 -5.03 -11.02 -11.22
C SER A 83 -5.11 -10.10 -10.00
N VAL A 84 -6.21 -9.34 -9.84
CA VAL A 84 -6.43 -8.44 -8.69
C VAL A 84 -6.47 -9.24 -7.40
N ILE A 85 -7.25 -10.34 -7.38
CA ILE A 85 -7.36 -11.21 -6.20
C ILE A 85 -6.00 -11.80 -5.87
N LEU A 86 -5.31 -12.37 -6.85
CA LEU A 86 -4.01 -13.02 -6.65
C LEU A 86 -2.96 -12.04 -6.12
N VAL A 87 -2.80 -10.89 -6.78
CA VAL A 87 -1.83 -9.86 -6.39
C VAL A 87 -2.18 -9.31 -5.00
N SER A 88 -3.45 -9.03 -4.71
CA SER A 88 -3.87 -8.54 -3.39
C SER A 88 -3.51 -9.54 -2.28
N ILE A 89 -3.74 -10.84 -2.49
CA ILE A 89 -3.38 -11.89 -1.52
C ILE A 89 -1.86 -11.91 -1.29
N VAL A 90 -1.08 -11.92 -2.37
CA VAL A 90 0.40 -11.95 -2.29
C VAL A 90 0.92 -10.70 -1.57
N THR A 91 0.39 -9.52 -1.89
CA THR A 91 0.80 -8.25 -1.28
C THR A 91 0.47 -8.22 0.20
N ILE A 92 -0.72 -8.66 0.61
CA ILE A 92 -1.11 -8.77 2.03
C ILE A 92 -0.20 -9.75 2.78
N ILE A 93 0.04 -10.95 2.23
CA ILE A 93 0.90 -11.95 2.86
C ILE A 93 2.33 -11.41 3.02
N SER A 94 2.90 -10.85 1.95
CA SER A 94 4.25 -10.28 1.97
C SER A 94 4.39 -9.18 3.02
N TYR A 95 3.39 -8.31 3.13
CA TYR A 95 3.34 -7.24 4.12
C TYR A 95 3.43 -7.81 5.53
N TYR A 96 2.61 -8.80 5.88
CA TYR A 96 2.63 -9.37 7.24
C TYR A 96 3.94 -10.11 7.56
N LEU A 97 4.52 -10.82 6.58
CA LEU A 97 5.78 -11.53 6.76
C LEU A 97 6.96 -10.57 7.01
N ILE A 98 7.05 -9.50 6.23
CA ILE A 98 8.16 -8.55 6.30
C ILE A 98 7.99 -7.61 7.50
N ARG A 99 6.74 -7.21 7.82
CA ARG A 99 6.44 -6.18 8.80
C ARG A 99 7.10 -6.41 10.13
N ARG A 100 6.96 -7.60 10.72
CA ARG A 100 7.54 -7.89 12.05
C ARG A 100 9.05 -7.66 12.04
N LYS A 101 9.77 -8.32 11.13
CA LYS A 101 11.24 -8.27 11.07
C LYS A 101 11.77 -6.88 10.71
N TYR A 102 11.04 -6.12 9.90
CA TYR A 102 11.48 -4.82 9.44
C TYR A 102 11.29 -3.69 10.47
N ILE A 103 10.22 -3.76 11.28
CA ILE A 103 9.88 -2.67 12.22
C ILE A 103 10.38 -2.90 13.64
N THR A 104 10.68 -4.14 14.05
CA THR A 104 11.22 -4.40 15.39
C THR A 104 12.66 -3.90 15.51
N VAL A 105 13.01 -3.38 16.68
CA VAL A 105 14.37 -2.96 17.05
C VAL A 105 15.20 -4.14 17.51
#